data_AF-A0A2D8HWS5-F1
#
_entry.id   AF-A0A2D8HWS5-F1
#
_cell.length_a   1.000
_cell.length_b   1.000
_cell.length_c   1.000
_cell.angle_alpha   90.00
_cell.angle_beta   90.00
_cell.angle_gamma   90.00
#
_symmetry.space_group_name_H-M   'P 1'
#
loop_
_entity.id
_entity.type
_entity.pdbx_description
1 polymer ?
#
loop_
_entity_poly.entity_id
_entity_poly.type
_entity_poly.pdbx_seq_one_letter_code
_entity_poly.pdbx_strand_id
1 'polypeptide(L)'
;MKDKLAQWGFDYVRLRFGFRTGIAACLSLVIAWALGLEHPQWAAMTVWAVSQPTRGLLVEKAAYRALGTLLGTMFGMILVVSAGGEIIWLVVGLSLWVTLCVYTGNLLHGLISYGTILAGYSASMVVLLTQSPDALMPLGIDRLLTVFVGIMTSLVIGWAFTYKRAEQTLINQLRRLTAANLQDISHYFAEPDKVSLNLSEKLSQLAAIEAQLLDHGTGSVSAHESAKTLRLVINSQLGFFTELNIQEPENNKEVSNHLLESSNKLNASAKRSEIIEPLRKALKLIKNDALKRRFSEFVEATNDRLSFRDSGKTASSTLLTKTILHRDWRGARQAAIRTLVIMSLIGAAWWYTEWFQLAYLMLGASVMLTLFSTADNPALTMKYVFFGQCAGALTAILIQAAVWQYQDAIFWMLVALMPVILLAGFPMSHQKTANGSMDFNLVFLLLMQPSVAYSFHLGHSITIALAVVAAPLLALVAYRLIYPTSLKARYQTLLQTLTEEIDQLDTEKLTESQYKRRKARFYHRVIKLTQISDKLGLKEKDSIIEHLLTGQKRLNSTG
;
A
#
# COMPACT_ATOMS: atom_id res chain seq x y z
N MET A 1 7.41 20.99 23.96
CA MET A 1 8.26 19.87 23.47
C MET A 1 7.92 19.47 22.03
N LYS A 2 6.63 19.33 21.66
CA LYS A 2 6.20 19.02 20.29
C LYS A 2 6.69 20.02 19.24
N ASP A 3 6.57 21.32 19.51
CA ASP A 3 6.96 22.35 18.52
C ASP A 3 8.49 22.45 18.34
N LYS A 4 9.27 22.21 19.40
CA LYS A 4 10.74 22.18 19.34
C LYS A 4 11.28 20.98 18.54
N LEU A 5 10.65 19.80 18.68
CA LEU A 5 11.03 18.61 17.91
C LEU A 5 10.68 18.75 16.41
N ALA A 6 9.53 19.37 16.11
CA ALA A 6 9.12 19.64 14.73
C ALA A 6 10.11 20.57 14.00
N GLN A 7 10.68 21.57 14.69
CA GLN A 7 11.72 22.45 14.13
C GLN A 7 12.98 21.69 13.70
N TRP A 8 13.28 20.56 14.35
CA TRP A 8 14.41 19.69 14.01
C TRP A 8 14.04 18.57 13.05
N GLY A 9 12.83 18.61 12.45
CA GLY A 9 12.37 17.63 11.46
C GLY A 9 11.83 16.32 12.05
N PHE A 10 11.57 16.27 13.36
CA PHE A 10 11.01 15.10 14.04
C PHE A 10 9.48 15.17 14.16
N ASP A 11 8.82 14.07 13.80
CA ASP A 11 7.38 13.90 13.96
C ASP A 11 7.07 13.10 15.24
N TYR A 12 6.40 13.77 16.18
CA TYR A 12 6.01 13.18 17.47
C TYR A 12 5.11 11.94 17.33
N VAL A 13 4.21 11.91 16.34
CA VAL A 13 3.31 10.78 16.09
C VAL A 13 4.11 9.57 15.62
N ARG A 14 5.07 9.79 14.72
CA ARG A 14 5.98 8.74 14.24
C ARG A 14 6.90 8.24 15.33
N LEU A 15 7.40 9.12 16.20
CA LEU A 15 8.24 8.74 17.34
C LEU A 15 7.51 7.82 18.31
N ARG A 16 6.28 8.20 18.70
CA ARG A 16 5.44 7.36 19.58
C ARG A 16 5.13 6.01 18.93
N PHE A 17 4.86 6.01 17.62
CA PHE A 17 4.63 4.79 16.86
C PHE A 17 5.87 3.88 16.85
N GLY A 18 7.04 4.42 16.50
CA GLY A 18 8.30 3.69 16.44
C GLY A 18 8.70 3.11 17.79
N PHE A 19 8.60 3.87 18.87
CA PHE A 19 8.91 3.39 20.22
C PHE A 19 7.97 2.25 20.67
N ARG A 20 6.66 2.38 20.40
CA ARG A 20 5.70 1.30 20.67
C ARG A 20 6.03 0.03 19.89
N THR A 21 6.36 0.18 18.60
CA THR A 21 6.77 -0.95 17.75
C THR A 21 8.06 -1.59 18.27
N GLY A 22 9.02 -0.79 18.74
CA GLY A 22 10.24 -1.27 19.40
C GLY A 22 9.93 -2.10 20.65
N ILE A 23 9.05 -1.63 21.55
CA ILE A 23 8.62 -2.39 22.73
C ILE A 23 7.98 -3.72 22.32
N ALA A 24 7.07 -3.70 21.34
CA ALA A 24 6.44 -4.92 20.85
C ALA A 24 7.46 -5.90 20.25
N ALA A 25 8.48 -5.40 19.54
CA ALA A 25 9.54 -6.22 18.96
C ALA A 25 10.42 -6.85 20.04
N CYS A 26 10.81 -6.09 21.08
CA CYS A 26 11.56 -6.63 22.22
C CYS A 26 10.76 -7.70 22.98
N LEU A 27 9.47 -7.46 23.23
CA LEU A 27 8.60 -8.45 23.87
C LEU A 27 8.46 -9.71 23.03
N SER A 28 8.24 -9.57 21.72
CA SER A 28 8.11 -10.70 20.81
C SER A 28 9.38 -11.56 20.76
N LEU A 29 10.54 -10.92 20.87
CA LEU A 29 11.84 -11.57 20.87
C LEU A 29 12.05 -12.43 22.13
N VAL A 30 11.69 -11.90 23.31
CA VAL A 30 11.72 -12.64 24.56
C VAL A 30 10.69 -13.77 24.59
N ILE A 31 9.47 -13.52 24.10
CA ILE A 31 8.41 -14.53 24.04
C ILE A 31 8.82 -15.68 23.11
N ALA A 32 9.37 -15.39 21.93
CA ALA A 32 9.82 -16.41 21.00
C ALA A 32 10.92 -17.29 21.61
N TRP A 33 11.89 -16.67 22.29
CA TRP A 33 12.93 -17.40 23.02
C TRP A 33 12.36 -18.24 24.17
N ALA A 34 11.43 -17.70 24.96
CA ALA A 34 10.81 -18.40 26.07
C ALA A 34 9.97 -19.62 25.61
N LEU A 35 9.46 -19.58 24.37
CA LEU A 35 8.77 -20.71 23.73
C LEU A 35 9.74 -21.76 23.15
N GLY A 36 11.05 -21.55 23.23
CA GLY A 36 12.07 -22.46 22.71
C GLY A 36 12.26 -22.40 21.20
N LEU A 37 11.87 -21.28 20.56
CA LEU A 37 12.07 -21.10 19.12
C LEU A 37 13.55 -20.80 18.79
N GLU A 38 14.04 -21.36 17.69
CA GLU A 38 15.45 -21.30 17.29
C GLU A 38 15.84 -19.90 16.80
N HIS A 39 14.90 -19.17 16.17
CA HIS A 39 15.19 -17.87 15.58
C HIS A 39 14.30 -16.73 16.11
N PRO A 40 14.43 -16.33 17.39
CA PRO A 40 13.59 -15.29 18.01
C PRO A 40 13.67 -13.92 17.31
N GLN A 41 14.77 -13.62 16.62
CA GLN A 41 14.94 -12.41 15.81
C GLN A 41 13.88 -12.27 14.69
N TRP A 42 13.37 -13.39 14.15
CA TRP A 42 12.34 -13.36 13.10
C TRP A 42 10.98 -12.90 13.63
N ALA A 43 10.70 -13.15 14.90
CA ALA A 43 9.50 -12.67 15.57
C ALA A 43 9.55 -11.14 15.71
N ALA A 44 10.70 -10.60 16.14
CA ALA A 44 10.93 -9.15 16.19
C ALA A 44 10.84 -8.47 14.81
N MET A 45 11.46 -9.07 13.77
CA MET A 45 11.33 -8.56 12.39
C MET A 45 9.88 -8.52 11.93
N THR A 46 9.09 -9.52 12.34
CA THR A 46 7.66 -9.59 12.01
C THR A 46 6.87 -8.46 12.65
N VAL A 47 7.17 -8.09 13.89
CA VAL A 47 6.54 -6.94 14.53
C VAL A 47 6.81 -5.65 13.75
N TRP A 48 8.06 -5.42 13.33
CA TRP A 48 8.42 -4.26 12.51
C TRP A 48 7.69 -4.25 11.16
N ALA A 49 7.67 -5.40 10.48
CA ALA A 49 7.05 -5.52 9.17
C ALA A 49 5.52 -5.37 9.20
N VAL A 50 4.85 -5.87 10.24
CA VAL A 50 3.38 -5.85 10.37
C VAL A 50 2.87 -4.57 11.01
N SER A 51 3.68 -3.86 11.78
CA SER A 51 3.25 -2.64 12.47
C SER A 51 2.60 -1.64 11.51
N GLN A 52 1.37 -1.21 11.87
CA GLN A 52 0.57 -0.24 11.13
C GLN A 52 -0.01 0.80 12.08
N PRO A 53 -0.26 2.04 11.59
CA PRO A 53 -0.75 3.14 12.42
C PRO A 53 -2.19 2.93 12.91
N THR A 54 -3.00 2.13 12.22
CA THR A 54 -4.39 1.83 12.59
C THR A 54 -4.59 0.35 12.90
N ARG A 55 -5.58 0.05 13.75
CA ARG A 55 -5.91 -1.34 14.15
C ARG A 55 -6.38 -2.18 12.96
N GLY A 56 -7.18 -1.60 12.05
CA GLY A 56 -7.70 -2.30 10.88
C GLY A 56 -6.59 -2.74 9.93
N LEU A 57 -5.73 -1.81 9.53
CA LEU A 57 -4.54 -2.09 8.71
C LEU A 57 -3.64 -3.14 9.36
N LEU A 58 -3.46 -3.06 10.69
CA LEU A 58 -2.63 -4.01 11.42
C LEU A 58 -3.19 -5.44 11.33
N VAL A 59 -4.49 -5.61 11.57
CA VAL A 59 -5.16 -6.94 11.53
C VAL A 59 -5.09 -7.53 10.13
N GLU A 60 -5.40 -6.74 9.11
CA GLU A 60 -5.37 -7.24 7.72
C GLU A 60 -3.95 -7.56 7.27
N LYS A 61 -2.97 -6.70 7.58
CA LYS A 61 -1.56 -6.95 7.23
C LYS A 61 -1.00 -8.15 7.96
N ALA A 62 -1.42 -8.37 9.21
CA ALA A 62 -1.12 -9.57 9.99
C ALA A 62 -1.69 -10.83 9.34
N ALA A 63 -2.96 -10.81 8.93
CA ALA A 63 -3.62 -11.95 8.29
C ALA A 63 -2.93 -12.34 6.97
N TYR A 64 -2.69 -11.36 6.09
CA TYR A 64 -1.93 -11.61 4.86
C TYR A 64 -0.48 -11.99 5.14
N ARG A 65 0.09 -11.56 6.27
CA ARG A 65 1.41 -12.04 6.68
C ARG A 65 1.42 -13.52 7.02
N ALA A 66 0.45 -13.96 7.82
CA ALA A 66 0.32 -15.37 8.17
C ALA A 66 0.12 -16.23 6.91
N LEU A 67 -0.81 -15.85 6.03
CA LEU A 67 -1.10 -16.57 4.79
C LEU A 67 0.10 -16.61 3.84
N GLY A 68 0.77 -15.48 3.62
CA GLY A 68 1.93 -15.43 2.74
C GLY A 68 3.10 -16.26 3.28
N THR A 69 3.36 -16.21 4.59
CA THR A 69 4.42 -17.02 5.21
C THR A 69 4.09 -18.51 5.10
N LEU A 70 2.84 -18.90 5.36
CA LEU A 70 2.39 -20.29 5.21
C LEU A 70 2.62 -20.81 3.79
N LEU A 71 2.10 -20.11 2.78
CA LEU A 71 2.25 -20.51 1.38
C LEU A 71 3.72 -20.51 0.93
N GLY A 72 4.50 -19.52 1.35
CA GLY A 72 5.92 -19.43 1.03
C GLY A 72 6.74 -20.55 1.66
N THR A 73 6.55 -20.82 2.96
CA THR A 73 7.23 -21.91 3.65
C THR A 73 6.86 -23.26 3.07
N MET A 74 5.57 -23.51 2.79
CA MET A 74 5.12 -24.75 2.14
C MET A 74 5.76 -24.95 0.77
N PHE A 75 5.73 -23.93 -0.10
CA PHE A 75 6.36 -24.02 -1.41
C PHE A 75 7.87 -24.23 -1.30
N GLY A 76 8.54 -23.49 -0.40
CA GLY A 76 9.98 -23.61 -0.16
C GLY A 76 10.38 -25.02 0.26
N MET A 77 9.64 -25.64 1.20
CA MET A 77 9.89 -27.02 1.61
C MET A 77 9.69 -28.03 0.47
N ILE A 78 8.61 -27.89 -0.30
CA ILE A 78 8.37 -28.76 -1.46
C ILE A 78 9.50 -28.63 -2.48
N LEU A 79 9.97 -27.42 -2.73
CA LEU A 79 11.06 -27.15 -3.67
C LEU A 79 12.39 -27.73 -3.20
N VAL A 80 12.72 -27.63 -1.91
CA VAL A 80 13.97 -28.22 -1.37
C VAL A 80 13.96 -29.74 -1.51
N VAL A 81 12.83 -30.39 -1.19
CA VAL A 81 12.69 -31.85 -1.31
C VAL A 81 12.75 -32.28 -2.77
N SER A 82 12.07 -31.58 -3.69
CA SER A 82 12.02 -31.95 -5.10
C SER A 82 13.33 -31.70 -5.85
N ALA A 83 14.12 -30.71 -5.42
CA ALA A 83 15.40 -30.41 -6.03
C ALA A 83 16.48 -31.44 -5.70
N GLY A 84 16.32 -32.26 -4.64
CA GLY A 84 17.25 -33.35 -4.32
C GLY A 84 18.69 -32.91 -4.04
N GLY A 85 18.90 -31.65 -3.62
CA GLY A 85 20.22 -31.07 -3.37
C GLY A 85 20.86 -30.35 -4.57
N GLU A 86 20.25 -30.43 -5.75
CA GLU A 86 20.79 -29.78 -6.96
C GLU A 86 20.48 -28.27 -6.96
N ILE A 87 21.54 -27.45 -6.93
CA ILE A 87 21.46 -25.98 -6.89
C ILE A 87 20.65 -25.44 -8.07
N ILE A 88 20.76 -26.05 -9.25
CA ILE A 88 20.09 -25.56 -10.46
C ILE A 88 18.56 -25.64 -10.36
N TRP A 89 18.02 -26.73 -9.80
CA TRP A 89 16.58 -26.91 -9.62
C TRP A 89 16.04 -25.97 -8.54
N LEU A 90 16.81 -25.76 -7.46
CA LEU A 90 16.50 -24.75 -6.43
C LEU A 90 16.42 -23.35 -7.03
N VAL A 91 17.44 -22.94 -7.78
CA VAL A 91 17.53 -21.60 -8.38
C VAL A 91 16.40 -21.36 -9.38
N VAL A 92 16.13 -22.32 -10.27
CA VAL A 92 15.09 -22.18 -11.30
C VAL A 92 13.70 -22.15 -10.65
N GLY A 93 13.40 -23.09 -9.74
CA GLY A 93 12.12 -23.13 -9.06
C GLY A 93 11.86 -21.88 -8.22
N LEU A 94 12.88 -21.40 -7.51
CA LEU A 94 12.75 -20.19 -6.70
C LEU A 94 12.58 -18.94 -7.57
N SER A 95 13.34 -18.81 -8.66
CA SER A 95 13.23 -17.68 -9.59
C SER A 95 11.83 -17.61 -10.22
N LEU A 96 11.26 -18.74 -10.63
CA LEU A 96 9.91 -18.81 -11.19
C LEU A 96 8.84 -18.46 -10.15
N TRP A 97 8.95 -18.99 -8.93
CA TRP A 97 8.00 -18.70 -7.85
C TRP A 97 8.02 -17.22 -7.45
N VAL A 98 9.20 -16.66 -7.20
CA VAL A 98 9.35 -15.25 -6.83
C VAL A 98 8.83 -14.35 -7.96
N THR A 99 9.11 -14.70 -9.22
CA THR A 99 8.58 -13.98 -10.39
C THR A 99 7.05 -14.03 -10.45
N LEU A 100 6.45 -15.20 -10.22
CA LEU A 100 5.00 -15.36 -10.16
C LEU A 100 4.38 -14.52 -9.03
N CYS A 101 5.01 -14.52 -7.85
CA CYS A 101 4.61 -13.68 -6.72
C CYS A 101 4.69 -12.19 -7.03
N VAL A 102 5.74 -11.72 -7.71
CA VAL A 102 5.86 -10.32 -8.16
C VAL A 102 4.79 -9.98 -9.19
N TYR A 103 4.58 -10.85 -10.18
CA TYR A 103 3.58 -10.63 -11.22
C TYR A 103 2.18 -10.47 -10.62
N THR A 104 1.77 -11.45 -9.82
CA THR A 104 0.45 -11.46 -9.17
C THR A 104 0.32 -10.35 -8.12
N GLY A 105 1.36 -10.10 -7.33
CA GLY A 105 1.40 -9.00 -6.36
C GLY A 105 1.17 -7.63 -7.00
N ASN A 106 1.73 -7.36 -8.18
CA ASN A 106 1.53 -6.07 -8.88
C ASN A 106 0.15 -5.93 -9.56
N LEU A 107 -0.60 -7.03 -9.73
CA LEU A 107 -1.98 -7.00 -10.25
C LEU A 107 -3.02 -6.79 -9.15
N LEU A 108 -2.69 -7.22 -7.93
CA LEU A 108 -3.55 -7.14 -6.75
C LEU A 108 -3.41 -5.76 -6.09
N HIS A 109 -4.47 -5.32 -5.41
CA HIS A 109 -4.51 -4.03 -4.72
C HIS A 109 -4.53 -4.22 -3.20
N GLY A 110 -4.07 -3.20 -2.47
CA GLY A 110 -4.09 -3.21 -1.00
C GLY A 110 -3.15 -4.25 -0.39
N LEU A 111 -3.52 -4.78 0.77
CA LEU A 111 -2.68 -5.70 1.55
C LEU A 111 -2.64 -7.13 1.00
N ILE A 112 -3.54 -7.47 0.07
CA ILE A 112 -3.50 -8.75 -0.67
C ILE A 112 -2.18 -8.86 -1.44
N SER A 113 -1.77 -7.78 -2.12
CA SER A 113 -0.49 -7.69 -2.84
C SER A 113 0.70 -8.02 -1.94
N TYR A 114 0.69 -7.49 -0.72
CA TYR A 114 1.72 -7.74 0.29
C TYR A 114 1.80 -9.23 0.69
N GLY A 115 0.65 -9.91 0.86
CA GLY A 115 0.63 -11.35 1.17
C GLY A 115 1.25 -12.21 0.08
N THR A 116 1.00 -11.87 -1.18
CA THR A 116 1.58 -12.61 -2.33
C THR A 116 3.08 -12.36 -2.49
N ILE A 117 3.52 -11.10 -2.34
CA ILE A 117 4.95 -10.72 -2.32
C ILE A 117 5.69 -11.44 -1.18
N LEU A 118 5.06 -11.50 0.00
CA LEU A 118 5.60 -12.19 1.17
C LEU A 118 5.81 -13.68 0.95
N ALA A 119 4.91 -14.34 0.22
CA ALA A 119 5.08 -15.76 -0.11
C ALA A 119 6.35 -16.01 -0.93
N GLY A 120 6.74 -15.07 -1.79
CA GLY A 120 7.98 -15.16 -2.57
C GLY A 120 9.23 -15.10 -1.69
N TYR A 121 9.36 -14.09 -0.84
CA TYR A 121 10.57 -13.97 -0.02
C TYR A 121 10.61 -14.98 1.13
N SER A 122 9.45 -15.44 1.65
CA SER A 122 9.41 -16.48 2.68
C SER A 122 9.84 -17.84 2.12
N ALA A 123 9.44 -18.16 0.88
CA ALA A 123 9.99 -19.32 0.15
C ALA A 123 11.50 -19.19 -0.03
N SER A 124 11.98 -18.00 -0.46
CA SER A 124 13.42 -17.75 -0.64
C SER A 124 14.20 -17.96 0.65
N MET A 125 13.63 -17.52 1.77
CA MET A 125 14.26 -17.68 3.07
C MET A 125 14.39 -19.14 3.50
N VAL A 126 13.32 -19.93 3.37
CA VAL A 126 13.37 -21.37 3.69
C VAL A 126 14.36 -22.08 2.78
N VAL A 127 14.27 -21.86 1.47
CA VAL A 127 15.13 -22.52 0.47
C VAL A 127 16.62 -22.20 0.67
N LEU A 128 16.96 -20.94 0.97
CA LEU A 128 18.34 -20.47 0.98
C LEU A 128 19.02 -20.57 2.35
N LEU A 129 18.26 -20.70 3.44
CA LEU A 129 18.83 -20.87 4.79
C LEU A 129 18.86 -22.33 5.25
N THR A 130 18.23 -23.27 4.55
CA THR A 130 18.34 -24.70 4.88
C THR A 130 19.76 -25.19 4.64
N GLN A 131 20.43 -25.63 5.71
CA GLN A 131 21.80 -26.14 5.66
C GLN A 131 21.87 -27.66 5.42
N SER A 132 20.84 -28.40 5.85
CA SER A 132 20.75 -29.85 5.70
C SER A 132 19.29 -30.29 5.48
N PRO A 133 19.05 -31.44 4.82
CA PRO A 133 17.71 -31.98 4.65
C PRO A 133 16.98 -32.19 5.98
N ASP A 134 17.69 -32.62 7.03
CA ASP A 134 17.12 -32.85 8.36
C ASP A 134 16.68 -31.54 9.04
N ALA A 135 17.34 -30.42 8.74
CA ALA A 135 16.99 -29.11 9.27
C ALA A 135 15.78 -28.46 8.56
N LEU A 136 15.31 -29.00 7.43
CA LEU A 136 14.26 -28.38 6.61
C LEU A 136 12.94 -28.22 7.38
N MET A 137 12.47 -29.30 8.00
CA MET A 137 11.16 -29.31 8.67
C MET A 137 11.19 -28.47 9.97
N PRO A 138 12.22 -28.61 10.85
CA PRO A 138 12.38 -27.71 11.99
C PRO A 138 12.44 -26.23 11.60
N LEU A 139 13.25 -25.87 10.58
CA LEU A 139 13.39 -24.49 10.11
C LEU A 139 12.07 -23.93 9.58
N GLY A 140 11.31 -24.74 8.82
CA GLY A 140 10.02 -24.36 8.29
C GLY A 140 8.99 -24.09 9.40
N ILE A 141 8.92 -24.98 10.40
CA ILE A 141 8.02 -24.81 11.55
C ILE A 141 8.45 -23.62 12.40
N ASP A 142 9.73 -23.48 12.70
CA ASP A 142 10.28 -22.34 13.45
C ASP A 142 9.92 -21.02 12.77
N ARG A 143 10.06 -20.96 11.43
CA ARG A 143 9.66 -19.78 10.66
C ARG A 143 8.18 -19.45 10.81
N LEU A 144 7.30 -20.45 10.79
CA LEU A 144 5.86 -20.21 10.98
C LEU A 144 5.58 -19.72 12.40
N LEU A 145 6.08 -20.41 13.42
CA LEU A 145 5.84 -20.10 14.83
C LEU A 145 6.38 -18.72 15.20
N THR A 146 7.61 -18.39 14.81
CA THR A 146 8.21 -17.07 15.07
C THR A 146 7.40 -15.93 14.44
N VAL A 147 6.90 -16.12 13.21
CA VAL A 147 6.02 -15.15 12.56
C VAL A 147 4.68 -15.03 13.29
N PHE A 148 4.07 -16.14 13.73
CA PHE A 148 2.84 -16.11 14.52
C PHE A 148 3.03 -15.39 15.86
N VAL A 149 4.14 -15.65 16.58
CA VAL A 149 4.47 -14.94 17.82
C VAL A 149 4.56 -13.44 17.57
N GLY A 150 5.31 -13.01 16.55
CA GLY A 150 5.42 -11.59 16.19
C GLY A 150 4.08 -10.95 15.83
N ILE A 151 3.21 -11.67 15.10
CA ILE A 151 1.87 -11.21 14.78
C ILE A 151 1.03 -11.04 16.05
N MET A 152 1.00 -12.06 16.92
CA MET A 152 0.21 -12.03 18.16
C MET A 152 0.67 -10.90 19.09
N THR A 153 1.98 -10.75 19.31
CA THR A 153 2.52 -9.66 20.12
C THR A 153 2.19 -8.29 19.51
N SER A 154 2.32 -8.14 18.18
CA SER A 154 1.98 -6.89 17.50
C SER A 154 0.49 -6.55 17.62
N LEU A 155 -0.40 -7.54 17.57
CA LEU A 155 -1.85 -7.35 17.71
C LEU A 155 -2.22 -6.96 19.14
N VAL A 156 -1.67 -7.63 20.16
CA VAL A 156 -1.92 -7.32 21.57
C VAL A 156 -1.48 -5.89 21.90
N ILE A 157 -0.23 -5.52 21.56
CA ILE A 157 0.28 -4.16 21.78
C ILE A 157 -0.48 -3.15 20.91
N GLY A 158 -0.81 -3.53 19.68
CA GLY A 158 -1.63 -2.73 18.76
C GLY A 158 -3.00 -2.41 19.35
N TRP A 159 -3.67 -3.38 19.96
CA TRP A 159 -4.97 -3.18 20.61
C TRP A 159 -4.89 -2.40 21.92
N ALA A 160 -3.85 -2.61 22.72
CA ALA A 160 -3.66 -1.86 23.95
C ALA A 160 -3.42 -0.36 23.69
N PHE A 161 -2.71 0.01 22.62
CA PHE A 161 -2.20 1.37 22.46
C PHE A 161 -2.63 2.12 21.18
N THR A 162 -3.24 1.46 20.17
CA THR A 162 -3.70 2.16 18.94
C THR A 162 -5.10 2.71 19.11
N TYR A 163 -5.41 3.93 18.65
CA TYR A 163 -6.76 4.51 18.75
C TYR A 163 -7.66 4.12 17.57
N LYS A 164 -8.99 4.02 17.81
CA LYS A 164 -10.04 3.83 16.78
C LYS A 164 -10.31 5.09 15.92
N ARG A 165 -9.70 6.23 16.25
CA ARG A 165 -10.12 7.58 15.79
C ARG A 165 -9.81 7.90 14.31
N ALA A 166 -8.83 7.25 13.69
CA ALA A 166 -8.40 7.58 12.32
C ALA A 166 -9.47 7.32 11.25
N GLU A 167 -10.32 6.32 11.46
CA GLU A 167 -11.39 5.95 10.52
C GLU A 167 -12.46 7.06 10.40
N GLN A 168 -12.78 7.72 11.52
CA GLN A 168 -13.74 8.82 11.53
C GLN A 168 -13.22 10.07 10.82
N THR A 169 -11.90 10.26 10.74
CA THR A 169 -11.31 11.45 10.12
C THR A 169 -11.61 11.50 8.62
N LEU A 170 -11.37 10.41 7.88
CA LEU A 170 -11.62 10.38 6.43
C LEU A 170 -13.10 10.56 6.10
N ILE A 171 -13.98 9.88 6.85
CA ILE A 171 -15.43 9.99 6.67
C ILE A 171 -15.89 11.43 6.89
N ASN A 172 -15.39 12.10 7.93
CA ASN A 172 -15.70 13.49 8.19
C ASN A 172 -15.09 14.44 7.16
N GLN A 173 -13.90 14.15 6.65
CA GLN A 173 -13.28 14.92 5.56
C GLN A 173 -14.12 14.85 4.29
N LEU A 174 -14.53 13.65 3.83
CA LEU A 174 -15.38 13.53 2.65
C LEU A 174 -16.74 14.20 2.87
N ARG A 175 -17.34 14.06 4.05
CA ARG A 175 -18.62 14.70 4.38
C ARG A 175 -18.52 16.22 4.27
N ARG A 176 -17.48 16.82 4.88
CA ARG A 176 -17.23 18.27 4.80
C ARG A 176 -16.94 18.73 3.38
N LEU A 177 -16.12 17.97 2.64
CA LEU A 177 -15.86 18.27 1.22
C LEU A 177 -17.13 18.21 0.38
N THR A 178 -17.97 17.19 0.59
CA THR A 178 -19.25 17.03 -0.11
C THR A 178 -20.19 18.20 0.19
N ALA A 179 -20.24 18.66 1.44
CA ALA A 179 -21.04 19.81 1.84
C ALA A 179 -20.52 21.11 1.19
N ALA A 180 -19.21 21.35 1.24
CA ALA A 180 -18.58 22.49 0.58
C ALA A 180 -18.85 22.47 -0.95
N ASN A 181 -18.69 21.31 -1.58
CA ASN A 181 -18.99 21.11 -2.99
C ASN A 181 -20.46 21.41 -3.33
N LEU A 182 -21.41 20.96 -2.50
CA LEU A 182 -22.84 21.30 -2.66
C LEU A 182 -23.10 22.79 -2.51
N GLN A 183 -22.39 23.46 -1.60
CA GLN A 183 -22.48 24.90 -1.43
C GLN A 183 -21.97 25.64 -2.68
N ASP A 184 -20.82 25.25 -3.22
CA ASP A 184 -20.30 25.86 -4.45
C ASP A 184 -21.22 25.64 -5.65
N ILE A 185 -21.79 24.43 -5.77
CA ILE A 185 -22.79 24.15 -6.81
C ILE A 185 -24.05 24.99 -6.59
N SER A 186 -24.49 25.19 -5.34
CA SER A 186 -25.65 26.06 -5.07
C SER A 186 -25.42 27.49 -5.56
N HIS A 187 -24.23 28.06 -5.31
CA HIS A 187 -23.86 29.38 -5.80
C HIS A 187 -23.82 29.42 -7.33
N TYR A 188 -23.34 28.36 -7.98
CA TYR A 188 -23.33 28.25 -9.44
C TYR A 188 -24.74 28.22 -10.05
N PHE A 189 -25.71 27.53 -9.43
CA PHE A 189 -27.11 27.56 -9.89
C PHE A 189 -27.81 28.91 -9.62
N ALA A 190 -27.34 29.69 -8.63
CA ALA A 190 -27.90 31.00 -8.32
C ALA A 190 -27.39 32.10 -9.27
N GLU A 191 -26.11 32.06 -9.63
CA GLU A 191 -25.43 33.05 -10.48
C GLU A 191 -24.44 32.38 -11.45
N PRO A 192 -24.93 31.65 -12.48
CA PRO A 192 -24.07 30.89 -13.40
C PRO A 192 -23.07 31.77 -14.16
N ASP A 193 -23.45 33.01 -14.49
CA ASP A 193 -22.60 33.95 -15.26
C ASP A 193 -21.44 34.56 -14.44
N LYS A 194 -21.50 34.49 -13.11
CA LYS A 194 -20.54 35.17 -12.21
C LYS A 194 -19.63 34.21 -11.47
N VAL A 195 -20.06 32.96 -11.28
CA VAL A 195 -19.36 31.96 -10.49
C VAL A 195 -18.83 30.90 -11.44
N SER A 196 -17.51 30.68 -11.47
CA SER A 196 -16.93 29.57 -12.22
C SER A 196 -16.58 28.40 -11.29
N LEU A 197 -16.99 27.19 -11.63
CA LEU A 197 -16.56 25.99 -10.92
C LEU A 197 -15.14 25.60 -11.35
N ASN A 198 -14.15 25.79 -10.47
CA ASN A 198 -12.77 25.37 -10.73
C ASN A 198 -12.63 23.84 -10.72
N LEU A 199 -12.86 23.20 -11.86
CA LEU A 199 -12.85 21.74 -12.01
C LEU A 199 -11.50 21.12 -11.64
N SER A 200 -10.38 21.82 -11.91
CA SER A 200 -9.03 21.38 -11.55
C SER A 200 -8.90 21.17 -10.04
N GLU A 201 -9.33 22.17 -9.26
CA GLU A 201 -9.27 22.12 -7.80
C GLU A 201 -10.17 21.02 -7.25
N LYS A 202 -11.41 20.93 -7.73
CA LYS A 202 -12.38 19.90 -7.30
C LYS A 202 -11.89 18.49 -7.60
N LEU A 203 -11.35 18.27 -8.80
CA LEU A 203 -10.75 17.00 -9.18
C LEU A 203 -9.57 16.63 -8.26
N SER A 204 -8.72 17.60 -7.94
CA SER A 204 -7.57 17.41 -7.04
C SER A 204 -8.01 17.03 -5.62
N GLN A 205 -8.99 17.73 -5.07
CA GLN A 205 -9.55 17.46 -3.73
C GLN A 205 -10.19 16.06 -3.66
N LEU A 206 -11.00 15.69 -4.66
CA LEU A 206 -11.60 14.37 -4.76
C LEU A 206 -10.54 13.27 -4.93
N ALA A 207 -9.52 13.51 -5.76
CA ALA A 207 -8.43 12.58 -5.98
C ALA A 207 -7.57 12.36 -4.73
N ALA A 208 -7.35 13.39 -3.93
CA ALA A 208 -6.63 13.31 -2.66
C ALA A 208 -7.38 12.48 -1.60
N ILE A 209 -8.71 12.57 -1.54
CA ILE A 209 -9.54 11.72 -0.66
C ILE A 209 -9.59 10.29 -1.18
N GLU A 210 -9.73 10.09 -2.50
CA GLU A 210 -9.75 8.75 -3.11
C GLU A 210 -8.48 7.97 -2.81
N ALA A 211 -7.31 8.63 -2.86
CA ALA A 211 -6.03 8.02 -2.53
C ALA A 211 -6.02 7.42 -1.11
N GLN A 212 -6.71 8.04 -0.16
CA GLN A 212 -6.81 7.59 1.23
C GLN A 212 -7.82 6.47 1.44
N LEU A 213 -8.76 6.25 0.49
CA LEU A 213 -9.76 5.18 0.59
C LEU A 213 -9.15 3.78 0.47
N LEU A 214 -8.02 3.65 -0.23
CA LEU A 214 -7.30 2.38 -0.35
C LEU A 214 -6.88 1.84 1.02
N ASP A 215 -6.41 2.73 1.90
CA ASP A 215 -5.99 2.37 3.26
C ASP A 215 -7.17 2.28 4.23
N HIS A 216 -8.25 3.03 3.99
CA HIS A 216 -9.45 3.05 4.85
C HIS A 216 -10.29 1.77 4.75
N GLY A 217 -10.32 1.10 3.60
CA GLY A 217 -11.12 -0.11 3.39
C GLY A 217 -10.61 -1.37 4.11
N THR A 218 -9.67 -1.23 5.05
CA THR A 218 -8.86 -2.34 5.54
C THR A 218 -9.24 -2.79 6.95
N GLY A 219 -9.12 -4.09 7.22
CA GLY A 219 -9.26 -4.70 8.55
C GLY A 219 -10.65 -5.18 8.95
N SER A 220 -11.71 -4.84 8.20
CA SER A 220 -13.03 -5.43 8.40
C SER A 220 -13.87 -5.38 7.12
N VAL A 221 -14.82 -6.32 6.99
CA VAL A 221 -15.76 -6.35 5.86
C VAL A 221 -16.58 -5.05 5.80
N SER A 222 -17.00 -4.52 6.95
CA SER A 222 -17.73 -3.26 7.04
C SER A 222 -16.89 -2.07 6.55
N ALA A 223 -15.60 -2.00 6.88
CA ALA A 223 -14.70 -0.95 6.39
C ALA A 223 -14.51 -1.02 4.86
N HIS A 224 -14.40 -2.23 4.31
CA HIS A 224 -14.28 -2.43 2.85
C HIS A 224 -15.54 -1.95 2.12
N GLU A 225 -16.72 -2.26 2.66
CA GLU A 225 -18.00 -1.78 2.15
C GLU A 225 -18.17 -0.26 2.33
N SER A 226 -17.74 0.29 3.46
CA SER A 226 -17.68 1.74 3.70
C SER A 226 -16.86 2.44 2.61
N ALA A 227 -15.67 1.93 2.29
CA ALA A 227 -14.81 2.49 1.25
C ALA A 227 -15.46 2.47 -0.14
N LYS A 228 -16.19 1.39 -0.49
CA LYS A 228 -16.95 1.33 -1.74
C LYS A 228 -18.02 2.42 -1.82
N THR A 229 -18.81 2.62 -0.74
CA THR A 229 -19.82 3.69 -0.71
C THR A 229 -19.22 5.09 -0.83
N LEU A 230 -18.09 5.35 -0.18
CA LEU A 230 -17.35 6.61 -0.29
C LEU A 230 -16.87 6.85 -1.73
N ARG A 231 -16.33 5.82 -2.38
CA ARG A 231 -15.88 5.90 -3.79
C ARG A 231 -17.03 6.18 -4.75
N LEU A 232 -18.22 5.62 -4.50
CA LEU A 232 -19.42 5.94 -5.29
C LEU A 232 -19.80 7.42 -5.17
N VAL A 233 -19.74 8.00 -3.97
CA VAL A 233 -19.99 9.43 -3.75
C VAL A 233 -18.95 10.29 -4.47
N ILE A 234 -17.66 9.93 -4.41
CA ILE A 234 -16.59 10.65 -5.13
C ILE A 234 -16.82 10.61 -6.65
N ASN A 235 -17.03 9.43 -7.22
CA ASN A 235 -17.19 9.26 -8.66
C ASN A 235 -18.45 9.95 -9.19
N SER A 236 -19.55 9.94 -8.44
CA SER A 236 -20.79 10.62 -8.82
C SER A 236 -20.68 12.14 -8.71
N GLN A 237 -19.97 12.68 -7.70
CA GLN A 237 -19.63 14.11 -7.64
C GLN A 237 -18.80 14.53 -8.84
N LEU A 238 -17.75 13.77 -9.18
CA LEU A 238 -16.91 14.08 -10.33
C LEU A 238 -17.73 14.10 -11.63
N GLY A 239 -18.57 13.10 -11.84
CA GLY A 239 -19.47 13.04 -13.00
C GLY A 239 -20.42 14.23 -13.07
N PHE A 240 -20.99 14.66 -11.93
CA PHE A 240 -21.87 15.82 -11.87
C PHE A 240 -21.15 17.15 -12.12
N PHE A 241 -19.97 17.35 -11.52
CA PHE A 241 -19.13 18.53 -11.77
C PHE A 241 -18.69 18.66 -13.22
N THR A 242 -18.34 17.53 -13.83
CA THR A 242 -17.94 17.50 -15.24
C THR A 242 -19.11 17.89 -16.12
N GLU A 243 -20.32 17.41 -15.82
CA GLU A 243 -21.53 17.78 -16.57
C GLU A 243 -21.89 19.26 -16.44
N LEU A 244 -21.77 19.84 -15.24
CA LEU A 244 -21.98 21.27 -14.98
C LEU A 244 -21.00 22.18 -15.74
N ASN A 245 -19.82 21.67 -16.10
CA ASN A 245 -18.85 22.38 -16.94
C ASN A 245 -19.12 22.20 -18.44
N ILE A 246 -19.83 21.14 -18.85
CA ILE A 246 -20.20 20.92 -20.25
C ILE A 246 -21.47 21.70 -20.59
N GLN A 247 -22.42 21.73 -19.64
CA GLN A 247 -23.72 22.36 -19.81
C GLN A 247 -23.95 23.32 -18.65
N GLU A 248 -23.90 24.62 -18.95
CA GLU A 248 -24.19 25.66 -17.97
C GLU A 248 -25.64 25.51 -17.47
N PRO A 249 -25.87 25.51 -16.14
CA PRO A 249 -27.20 25.38 -15.60
C PRO A 249 -28.01 26.67 -15.85
N GLU A 250 -29.32 26.51 -16.06
CA GLU A 250 -30.24 27.64 -15.99
C GLU A 250 -30.21 28.24 -14.57
N ASN A 251 -30.27 29.57 -14.48
CA ASN A 251 -30.40 30.25 -13.19
C ASN A 251 -31.67 29.77 -12.47
N ASN A 252 -31.48 29.08 -11.34
CA ASN A 252 -32.57 28.50 -10.57
C ASN A 252 -32.31 28.62 -9.07
N LYS A 253 -32.87 29.68 -8.48
CA LYS A 253 -32.78 29.97 -7.04
C LYS A 253 -33.40 28.88 -6.16
N GLU A 254 -34.44 28.18 -6.63
CA GLU A 254 -35.05 27.09 -5.86
C GLU A 254 -34.12 25.88 -5.75
N VAL A 255 -33.46 25.51 -6.87
CA VAL A 255 -32.42 24.46 -6.86
C VAL A 255 -31.28 24.87 -5.93
N SER A 256 -30.78 26.10 -6.05
CA SER A 256 -29.75 26.65 -5.16
C SER A 256 -30.13 26.51 -3.68
N ASN A 257 -31.34 26.94 -3.30
CA ASN A 257 -31.80 26.89 -1.91
C ASN A 257 -31.85 25.46 -1.35
N HIS A 258 -32.35 24.50 -2.14
CA HIS A 258 -32.39 23.10 -1.72
C HIS A 258 -31.01 22.45 -1.62
N LEU A 259 -30.07 22.81 -2.51
CA LEU A 259 -28.69 22.35 -2.42
C LEU A 259 -27.98 22.91 -1.18
N LEU A 260 -28.17 24.19 -0.89
CA LEU A 260 -27.62 24.86 0.29
C LEU A 260 -28.20 24.27 1.59
N GLU A 261 -29.51 24.00 1.61
CA GLU A 261 -30.17 23.31 2.73
C GLU A 261 -29.53 21.94 2.99
N SER A 262 -29.36 21.13 1.94
CA SER A 262 -28.71 19.82 2.06
C SER A 262 -27.25 19.94 2.53
N SER A 263 -26.49 20.91 2.00
CA SER A 263 -25.12 21.19 2.43
C SER A 263 -25.03 21.48 3.93
N ASN A 264 -25.88 22.39 4.43
CA ASN A 264 -25.94 22.75 5.84
C ASN A 264 -26.31 21.55 6.73
N LYS A 265 -27.30 20.76 6.30
CA LYS A 265 -27.72 19.53 7.01
C LYS A 265 -26.62 18.46 7.01
N LEU A 266 -25.87 18.33 5.93
CA LEU A 266 -24.74 17.42 5.82
C LEU A 266 -23.59 17.83 6.74
N ASN A 267 -23.28 19.13 6.83
CA ASN A 267 -22.32 19.70 7.78
C ASN A 267 -22.75 19.50 9.24
N ALA A 268 -24.03 19.66 9.54
CA ALA A 268 -24.61 19.41 10.87
C ALA A 268 -24.70 17.91 11.25
N SER A 269 -24.35 16.99 10.35
CA SER A 269 -24.50 15.54 10.56
C SER A 269 -25.96 15.11 10.79
N ALA A 270 -26.93 15.78 10.15
CA ALA A 270 -28.35 15.52 10.33
C ALA A 270 -28.77 14.08 9.93
N LYS A 271 -30.04 13.75 10.22
CA LYS A 271 -30.65 12.47 9.84
C LYS A 271 -30.68 12.30 8.32
N ARG A 272 -30.65 11.05 7.85
CA ARG A 272 -30.63 10.72 6.41
C ARG A 272 -31.78 11.37 5.64
N SER A 273 -33.01 11.31 6.15
CA SER A 273 -34.19 11.88 5.50
C SER A 273 -34.05 13.39 5.28
N GLU A 274 -33.57 14.11 6.29
CA GLU A 274 -33.38 15.57 6.24
C GLU A 274 -32.33 16.01 5.21
N ILE A 275 -31.35 15.16 4.90
CA ILE A 275 -30.30 15.47 3.91
C ILE A 275 -30.78 15.14 2.49
N ILE A 276 -31.47 14.00 2.32
CA ILE A 276 -31.85 13.47 1.02
C ILE A 276 -33.12 14.14 0.47
N GLU A 277 -34.04 14.57 1.31
CA GLU A 277 -35.28 15.24 0.85
C GLU A 277 -35.00 16.52 0.04
N PRO A 278 -34.17 17.47 0.51
CA PRO A 278 -33.82 18.65 -0.29
C PRO A 278 -33.13 18.27 -1.61
N LEU A 279 -32.23 17.28 -1.61
CA LEU A 279 -31.59 16.81 -2.85
C LEU A 279 -32.59 16.23 -3.86
N ARG A 280 -33.60 15.48 -3.39
CA ARG A 280 -34.67 14.96 -4.25
C ARG A 280 -35.57 16.07 -4.79
N LYS A 281 -35.81 17.13 -4.02
CA LYS A 281 -36.55 18.32 -4.49
C LYS A 281 -35.76 19.04 -5.59
N ALA A 282 -34.47 19.31 -5.36
CA ALA A 282 -33.58 19.88 -6.37
C ALA A 282 -33.56 19.03 -7.66
N LEU A 283 -33.49 17.70 -7.55
CA LEU A 283 -33.48 16.79 -8.70
C LEU A 283 -34.72 16.91 -9.58
N LYS A 284 -35.90 17.18 -9.00
CA LYS A 284 -37.14 17.36 -9.75
C LYS A 284 -37.17 18.68 -10.53
N LEU A 285 -36.46 19.69 -10.03
CA LEU A 285 -36.43 21.05 -10.60
C LEU A 285 -35.37 21.22 -11.70
N ILE A 286 -34.39 20.33 -11.78
CA ILE A 286 -33.41 20.31 -12.88
C ILE A 286 -34.12 19.84 -14.17
N LYS A 287 -34.17 20.73 -15.17
CA LYS A 287 -34.81 20.46 -16.46
C LYS A 287 -33.93 19.67 -17.43
N ASN A 288 -32.64 19.98 -17.46
CA ASN A 288 -31.71 19.36 -18.39
C ASN A 288 -31.53 17.86 -18.08
N ASP A 289 -31.81 16.99 -19.05
CA ASP A 289 -31.81 15.54 -18.86
C ASP A 289 -30.43 14.95 -18.55
N ALA A 290 -29.36 15.43 -19.20
CA ALA A 290 -28.00 14.94 -18.96
C ALA A 290 -27.56 15.31 -17.54
N LEU A 291 -27.79 16.56 -17.15
CA LEU A 291 -27.50 17.06 -15.81
C LEU A 291 -28.33 16.34 -14.74
N LYS A 292 -29.62 16.14 -14.99
CA LYS A 292 -30.55 15.42 -14.12
C LYS A 292 -30.12 13.97 -13.92
N ARG A 293 -29.66 13.28 -14.97
CA ARG A 293 -29.13 11.91 -14.89
C ARG A 293 -27.91 11.84 -13.97
N ARG A 294 -26.93 12.73 -14.16
CA ARG A 294 -25.72 12.76 -13.31
C ARG A 294 -26.01 13.16 -11.88
N PHE A 295 -26.91 14.12 -11.67
CA PHE A 295 -27.35 14.50 -10.33
C PHE A 295 -28.10 13.35 -9.64
N SER A 296 -28.95 12.62 -10.35
CA SER A 296 -29.65 11.44 -9.80
C SER A 296 -28.67 10.38 -9.28
N GLU A 297 -27.61 10.07 -10.03
CA GLU A 297 -26.55 9.15 -9.58
C GLU A 297 -25.86 9.64 -8.30
N PHE A 298 -25.65 10.95 -8.16
CA PHE A 298 -25.09 11.55 -6.95
C PHE A 298 -26.05 11.48 -5.75
N VAL A 299 -27.34 11.73 -5.96
CA VAL A 299 -28.37 11.60 -4.91
C VAL A 299 -28.48 10.15 -4.44
N GLU A 300 -28.46 9.18 -5.37
CA GLU A 300 -28.49 7.75 -5.05
C GLU A 300 -27.23 7.32 -4.28
N ALA A 301 -26.04 7.70 -4.74
CA ALA A 301 -24.78 7.40 -4.06
C ALA A 301 -24.73 8.00 -2.64
N THR A 302 -25.22 9.23 -2.47
CA THR A 302 -25.30 9.89 -1.16
C THR A 302 -26.29 9.19 -0.24
N ASN A 303 -27.45 8.77 -0.79
CA ASN A 303 -28.46 8.03 -0.05
C ASN A 303 -27.94 6.65 0.42
N ASP A 304 -27.21 5.94 -0.44
CA ASP A 304 -26.57 4.66 -0.09
C ASP A 304 -25.53 4.85 1.01
N ARG A 305 -24.71 5.92 0.92
CA ARG A 305 -23.72 6.25 1.94
C ARG A 305 -24.35 6.58 3.30
N LEU A 306 -25.42 7.37 3.31
CA LEU A 306 -26.14 7.70 4.54
C LEU A 306 -26.90 6.50 5.11
N SER A 307 -27.43 5.63 4.26
CA SER A 307 -28.02 4.36 4.70
C SER A 307 -26.99 3.50 5.42
N PHE A 308 -25.79 3.36 4.84
CA PHE A 308 -24.69 2.62 5.47
C PHE A 308 -24.26 3.22 6.82
N ARG A 309 -24.24 4.56 6.93
CA ARG A 309 -23.95 5.27 8.19
C ARG A 309 -24.94 4.87 9.29
N ASP A 310 -26.23 4.79 8.96
CA ASP A 310 -27.30 4.59 9.94
C ASP A 310 -27.46 3.10 10.32
N SER A 311 -27.28 2.17 9.38
CA SER A 311 -27.50 0.73 9.60
C SER A 311 -26.23 -0.09 9.89
N GLY A 312 -25.04 0.42 9.53
CA GLY A 312 -23.78 -0.33 9.55
C GLY A 312 -23.71 -1.53 8.59
N LYS A 313 -24.81 -1.82 7.89
CA LYS A 313 -24.94 -2.88 6.89
C LYS A 313 -25.15 -2.23 5.52
N THR A 314 -24.48 -2.76 4.51
CA THR A 314 -24.67 -2.32 3.12
C THR A 314 -26.15 -2.32 2.77
N ALA A 315 -26.64 -1.19 2.27
CA ALA A 315 -27.90 -1.15 1.56
C ALA A 315 -27.88 -2.22 0.44
N SER A 316 -29.05 -2.78 0.13
CA SER A 316 -29.31 -3.74 -0.95
C SER A 316 -29.12 -3.11 -2.34
N SER A 317 -27.99 -2.46 -2.58
CA SER A 317 -27.71 -1.67 -3.78
C SER A 317 -26.99 -2.51 -4.83
N THR A 318 -27.62 -2.63 -6.01
CA THR A 318 -27.04 -3.27 -7.20
C THR A 318 -25.82 -2.52 -7.76
N LEU A 319 -25.44 -1.37 -7.17
CA LEU A 319 -24.28 -0.55 -7.56
C LEU A 319 -22.95 -1.05 -6.97
N LEU A 320 -22.97 -1.87 -5.92
CA LEU A 320 -21.75 -2.32 -5.23
C LEU A 320 -20.84 -3.23 -6.08
N THR A 321 -21.41 -3.99 -7.01
CA THR A 321 -20.68 -4.83 -7.98
C THR A 321 -19.88 -4.02 -9.02
N LYS A 322 -19.92 -2.68 -8.96
CA LYS A 322 -19.51 -1.79 -10.07
C LYS A 322 -18.23 -0.97 -9.82
N THR A 323 -17.56 -1.12 -8.68
CA THR A 323 -16.27 -0.45 -8.42
C THR A 323 -15.10 -1.32 -8.91
N ILE A 324 -14.85 -1.32 -10.23
CA ILE A 324 -13.70 -2.03 -10.80
C ILE A 324 -12.45 -1.15 -10.68
N LEU A 325 -11.49 -1.59 -9.88
CA LEU A 325 -10.17 -0.98 -9.79
C LEU A 325 -9.34 -1.30 -11.04
N HIS A 326 -8.59 -0.31 -11.52
CA HIS A 326 -7.68 -0.48 -12.66
C HIS A 326 -6.50 -1.39 -12.30
N ARG A 327 -6.29 -2.48 -13.05
CA ARG A 327 -5.12 -3.36 -12.92
C ARG A 327 -4.05 -2.99 -13.94
N ASP A 328 -2.83 -2.77 -13.47
CA ASP A 328 -1.68 -2.42 -14.31
C ASP A 328 -0.94 -3.69 -14.79
N TRP A 329 -1.45 -4.30 -15.86
CA TRP A 329 -0.86 -5.50 -16.44
C TRP A 329 0.53 -5.26 -17.03
N ARG A 330 0.79 -4.07 -17.58
CA ARG A 330 2.09 -3.72 -18.16
C ARG A 330 3.15 -3.61 -17.05
N GLY A 331 2.84 -2.86 -15.99
CA GLY A 331 3.71 -2.74 -14.82
C GLY A 331 4.00 -4.10 -14.17
N ALA A 332 2.98 -4.96 -14.03
CA ALA A 332 3.16 -6.30 -13.48
C ALA A 332 4.10 -7.18 -14.32
N ARG A 333 3.97 -7.18 -15.65
CA ARG A 333 4.88 -7.91 -16.55
C ARG A 333 6.31 -7.40 -16.48
N GLN A 334 6.50 -6.08 -16.50
CA GLN A 334 7.82 -5.45 -16.41
C GLN A 334 8.51 -5.78 -15.09
N ALA A 335 7.77 -5.72 -13.98
CA ALA A 335 8.29 -6.11 -12.67
C ALA A 335 8.67 -7.60 -12.62
N ALA A 336 7.84 -8.48 -13.17
CA ALA A 336 8.11 -9.91 -13.24
C ALA A 336 9.36 -10.23 -14.07
N ILE A 337 9.49 -9.66 -15.28
CA ILE A 337 10.67 -9.88 -16.14
C ILE A 337 11.94 -9.40 -15.45
N ARG A 338 11.93 -8.22 -14.83
CA ARG A 338 13.07 -7.72 -14.06
C ARG A 338 13.48 -8.68 -12.95
N THR A 339 12.51 -9.15 -12.17
CA THR A 339 12.76 -10.10 -11.09
C THR A 339 13.35 -11.40 -11.62
N LEU A 340 12.77 -11.96 -12.68
CA LEU A 340 13.25 -13.19 -13.31
C LEU A 340 14.70 -13.06 -13.77
N VAL A 341 15.01 -12.01 -14.53
CA VAL A 341 16.36 -11.77 -15.06
C VAL A 341 17.38 -11.68 -13.92
N ILE A 342 17.10 -10.89 -12.88
CA ILE A 342 18.04 -10.72 -11.78
C ILE A 342 18.22 -12.00 -10.96
N MET A 343 17.12 -12.67 -10.60
CA MET A 343 17.17 -13.91 -9.81
C MET A 343 17.91 -15.01 -10.57
N SER A 344 17.66 -15.14 -11.88
CA SER A 344 18.38 -16.10 -12.74
C SER A 344 19.86 -15.75 -12.90
N LEU A 345 20.24 -14.48 -13.00
CA LEU A 345 21.65 -14.08 -13.08
C LEU A 345 22.42 -14.38 -11.79
N ILE A 346 21.84 -14.04 -10.62
CA ILE A 346 22.46 -14.35 -9.32
C ILE A 346 22.55 -15.86 -9.15
N GLY A 347 21.49 -16.58 -9.48
CA GLY A 347 21.44 -18.04 -9.37
C GLY A 347 22.40 -18.76 -10.33
N ALA A 348 22.57 -18.27 -11.55
CA ALA A 348 23.57 -18.80 -12.49
C ALA A 348 24.99 -18.54 -12.00
N ALA A 349 25.26 -17.36 -11.44
CA ALA A 349 26.55 -17.07 -10.80
C ALA A 349 26.79 -17.98 -9.59
N TRP A 350 25.75 -18.26 -8.80
CA TRP A 350 25.86 -19.18 -7.66
C TRP A 350 26.12 -20.61 -8.09
N TRP A 351 25.40 -21.10 -9.11
CA TRP A 351 25.63 -22.41 -9.68
C TRP A 351 27.04 -22.56 -10.26
N TYR A 352 27.58 -21.52 -10.92
CA TYR A 352 28.93 -21.58 -11.51
C TYR A 352 30.06 -21.46 -10.48
N THR A 353 29.89 -20.62 -9.46
CA THR A 353 30.96 -20.34 -8.48
C THR A 353 30.89 -21.19 -7.22
N GLU A 354 29.76 -21.86 -6.99
CA GLU A 354 29.42 -22.59 -5.76
C GLU A 354 29.54 -21.73 -4.48
N TRP A 355 29.61 -20.40 -4.63
CA TRP A 355 29.86 -19.49 -3.54
C TRP A 355 28.59 -19.22 -2.72
N PHE A 356 28.49 -19.82 -1.53
CA PHE A 356 27.30 -19.77 -0.68
C PHE A 356 26.83 -18.35 -0.31
N GLN A 357 27.73 -17.37 -0.28
CA GLN A 357 27.39 -15.96 -0.04
C GLN A 357 26.42 -15.40 -1.09
N LEU A 358 26.39 -15.97 -2.30
CA LEU A 358 25.42 -15.61 -3.33
C LEU A 358 23.99 -16.05 -2.97
N ALA A 359 23.81 -17.03 -2.08
CA ALA A 359 22.50 -17.36 -1.50
C ALA A 359 21.95 -16.19 -0.67
N TYR A 360 22.78 -15.55 0.16
CA TYR A 360 22.38 -14.36 0.93
C TYR A 360 22.08 -13.17 0.02
N LEU A 361 22.87 -12.99 -1.06
CA LEU A 361 22.60 -11.98 -2.07
C LEU A 361 21.25 -12.24 -2.79
N MET A 362 20.98 -13.49 -3.15
CA MET A 362 19.72 -13.92 -3.78
C MET A 362 18.52 -13.71 -2.84
N LEU A 363 18.68 -14.04 -1.56
CA LEU A 363 17.67 -13.77 -0.53
C LEU A 363 17.40 -12.26 -0.43
N GLY A 364 18.44 -11.44 -0.29
CA GLY A 364 18.31 -9.99 -0.23
C GLY A 364 17.65 -9.43 -1.50
N ALA A 365 18.09 -9.88 -2.68
CA ALA A 365 17.54 -9.45 -3.97
C ALA A 365 16.07 -9.83 -4.11
N SER A 366 15.67 -11.03 -3.65
CA SER A 366 14.27 -11.46 -3.65
C SER A 366 13.40 -10.53 -2.81
N VAL A 367 13.86 -10.12 -1.61
CA VAL A 367 13.12 -9.19 -0.75
C VAL A 367 13.04 -7.81 -1.41
N MET A 368 14.16 -7.29 -1.91
CA MET A 368 14.22 -5.95 -2.49
C MET A 368 13.39 -5.84 -3.77
N LEU A 369 13.47 -6.82 -4.66
CA LEU A 369 12.73 -6.83 -5.93
C LEU A 369 11.24 -7.08 -5.74
N THR A 370 10.85 -7.89 -4.75
CA THR A 370 9.45 -8.16 -4.46
C THR A 370 8.80 -6.99 -3.73
N LEU A 371 9.28 -6.64 -2.54
CA LEU A 371 8.65 -5.69 -1.61
C LEU A 371 8.50 -4.29 -2.22
N PHE A 372 9.48 -3.87 -3.02
CA PHE A 372 9.50 -2.53 -3.60
C PHE A 372 9.04 -2.50 -5.06
N SER A 373 8.64 -3.62 -5.67
CA SER A 373 8.11 -3.62 -7.04
C SER A 373 6.86 -2.74 -7.20
N THR A 374 6.04 -2.65 -6.15
CA THR A 374 4.80 -1.87 -6.11
C THR A 374 5.02 -0.43 -5.69
N ALA A 375 6.25 -0.03 -5.33
CA ALA A 375 6.54 1.34 -4.96
C ALA A 375 6.41 2.30 -6.16
N ASP A 376 6.14 3.57 -5.86
CA ASP A 376 6.01 4.62 -6.86
C ASP A 376 7.34 4.93 -7.57
N ASN A 377 8.44 4.98 -6.80
CA ASN A 377 9.79 5.16 -7.29
C ASN A 377 10.76 4.21 -6.56
N PRO A 378 10.77 2.92 -6.96
CA PRO A 378 11.57 1.90 -6.29
C PRO A 378 13.07 2.24 -6.26
N ALA A 379 13.62 2.77 -7.35
CA ALA A 379 15.03 3.13 -7.45
C ALA A 379 15.46 4.21 -6.45
N LEU A 380 14.59 5.20 -6.18
CA LEU A 380 14.84 6.20 -5.14
C LEU A 380 14.76 5.57 -3.75
N THR A 381 13.76 4.73 -3.51
CA THR A 381 13.61 4.01 -2.22
C THR A 381 14.84 3.16 -1.93
N MET A 382 15.39 2.46 -2.92
CA MET A 382 16.58 1.61 -2.74
C MET A 382 17.80 2.37 -2.23
N LYS A 383 17.94 3.68 -2.54
CA LYS A 383 19.03 4.50 -1.97
C LYS A 383 18.89 4.62 -0.45
N TYR A 384 17.69 4.91 0.03
CA TYR A 384 17.43 5.03 1.47
C TYR A 384 17.59 3.68 2.18
N VAL A 385 17.11 2.61 1.54
CA VAL A 385 17.26 1.24 2.03
C VAL A 385 18.75 0.90 2.16
N PHE A 386 19.55 1.15 1.12
CA PHE A 386 20.99 0.89 1.13
C PHE A 386 21.69 1.55 2.33
N PHE A 387 21.50 2.86 2.54
CA PHE A 387 22.13 3.55 3.68
C PHE A 387 21.63 3.00 5.03
N GLY A 388 20.34 2.66 5.13
CA GLY A 388 19.78 2.01 6.32
C GLY A 388 20.42 0.65 6.60
N GLN A 389 20.56 -0.19 5.57
CA GLN A 389 21.17 -1.52 5.68
C GLN A 389 22.67 -1.43 5.99
N CYS A 390 23.41 -0.50 5.40
CA CYS A 390 24.82 -0.25 5.75
C CYS A 390 24.97 0.08 7.24
N ALA A 391 24.15 1.00 7.76
CA ALA A 391 24.20 1.37 9.16
C ALA A 391 23.79 0.20 10.07
N GLY A 392 22.78 -0.59 9.69
CA GLY A 392 22.33 -1.77 10.43
C GLY A 392 23.40 -2.87 10.46
N ALA A 393 24.02 -3.12 9.31
CA ALA A 393 25.10 -4.10 9.16
C ALA A 393 26.37 -3.71 9.94
N LEU A 394 26.75 -2.43 9.89
CA LEU A 394 27.87 -1.93 10.69
C LEU A 394 27.58 -2.08 12.20
N THR A 395 26.37 -1.71 12.63
CA THR A 395 25.95 -1.85 14.04
C THR A 395 25.96 -3.32 14.47
N ALA A 396 25.50 -4.22 13.60
CA ALA A 396 25.56 -5.66 13.85
C ALA A 396 27.01 -6.15 14.01
N ILE A 397 27.91 -5.82 13.09
CA ILE A 397 29.32 -6.24 13.19
C ILE A 397 29.96 -5.71 14.47
N LEU A 398 29.68 -4.45 14.85
CA LEU A 398 30.21 -3.86 16.08
C LEU A 398 29.71 -4.60 17.32
N ILE A 399 28.43 -4.97 17.38
CA ILE A 399 27.87 -5.71 18.51
C ILE A 399 28.36 -7.17 18.55
N GLN A 400 28.51 -7.81 17.38
CA GLN A 400 29.13 -9.14 17.27
C GLN A 400 30.54 -9.14 17.86
N ALA A 401 31.35 -8.16 17.48
CA ALA A 401 32.72 -8.01 17.94
C ALA A 401 32.80 -7.59 19.42
N ALA A 402 31.99 -6.64 19.87
CA ALA A 402 32.17 -6.04 21.20
C ALA A 402 31.39 -6.75 22.32
N VAL A 403 30.27 -7.40 21.99
CA VAL A 403 29.34 -7.95 22.99
C VAL A 403 29.21 -9.46 22.85
N TRP A 404 28.94 -9.95 21.63
CA TRP A 404 28.50 -11.34 21.39
C TRP A 404 29.52 -12.40 21.78
N GLN A 405 30.81 -12.12 21.56
CA GLN A 405 31.91 -13.02 21.92
C GLN A 405 32.07 -13.24 23.44
N TYR A 406 31.42 -12.42 24.28
CA TYR A 406 31.51 -12.48 25.73
C TYR A 406 30.22 -12.98 26.39
N GLN A 407 29.22 -13.42 25.61
CA GLN A 407 27.93 -13.86 26.14
C GLN A 407 27.80 -15.38 26.07
N ASP A 408 27.62 -16.01 27.23
CA ASP A 408 27.46 -17.46 27.33
C ASP A 408 25.97 -17.90 27.28
N ALA A 409 25.04 -16.93 27.35
CA ALA A 409 23.61 -17.21 27.38
C ALA A 409 22.83 -16.38 26.34
N ILE A 410 21.94 -17.06 25.61
CA ILE A 410 21.02 -16.43 24.64
C ILE A 410 20.19 -15.32 25.31
N PHE A 411 19.82 -15.44 26.57
CA PHE A 411 19.04 -14.39 27.24
C PHE A 411 19.76 -13.03 27.27
N TRP A 412 21.04 -12.99 27.65
CA TRP A 412 21.81 -11.75 27.72
C TRP A 412 22.12 -11.17 26.35
N MET A 413 22.36 -12.07 25.39
CA MET A 413 22.40 -11.77 23.98
C MET A 413 21.13 -11.01 23.53
N LEU A 414 19.94 -11.50 23.85
CA LEU A 414 18.67 -10.85 23.52
C LEU A 414 18.49 -9.48 24.19
N VAL A 415 18.89 -9.37 25.47
CA VAL A 415 18.86 -8.09 26.21
C VAL A 415 19.74 -7.04 25.54
N ALA A 416 20.92 -7.43 25.03
CA ALA A 416 21.83 -6.51 24.33
C ALA A 416 21.24 -5.95 23.01
N LEU A 417 20.28 -6.64 22.39
CA LEU A 417 19.60 -6.15 21.18
C LEU A 417 18.55 -5.09 21.48
N MET A 418 17.94 -5.11 22.68
CA MET A 418 16.80 -4.26 23.01
C MET A 418 17.08 -2.75 22.90
N PRO A 419 18.22 -2.21 23.37
CA PRO A 419 18.52 -0.79 23.22
C PRO A 419 18.51 -0.34 21.75
N VAL A 420 19.10 -1.13 20.85
CA VAL A 420 19.15 -0.82 19.42
C VAL A 420 17.74 -0.84 18.81
N ILE A 421 16.96 -1.89 19.11
CA ILE A 421 15.58 -2.03 18.64
C ILE A 421 14.69 -0.87 19.11
N LEU A 422 14.84 -0.43 20.37
CA LEU A 422 14.06 0.67 20.93
C LEU A 422 14.49 2.03 20.37
N LEU A 423 15.80 2.27 20.25
CA LEU A 423 16.35 3.53 19.76
C LEU A 423 16.05 3.75 18.27
N ALA A 424 15.82 2.69 17.51
CA ALA A 424 15.46 2.81 16.10
C ALA A 424 14.12 3.53 15.85
N GLY A 425 13.26 3.71 16.88
CA GLY A 425 12.10 4.60 16.79
C GLY A 425 12.47 6.07 16.53
N PHE A 426 13.68 6.50 16.91
CA PHE A 426 14.18 7.86 16.72
C PHE A 426 14.47 8.20 15.25
N PRO A 427 15.32 7.47 14.50
CA PRO A 427 15.53 7.72 13.08
C PRO A 427 14.24 7.52 12.25
N MET A 428 13.31 6.68 12.69
CA MET A 428 12.00 6.52 12.04
C MET A 428 11.13 7.78 12.11
N SER A 429 11.32 8.58 13.15
CA SER A 429 10.53 9.80 13.38
C SER A 429 11.04 11.03 12.63
N HIS A 430 12.25 10.98 12.08
CA HIS A 430 12.83 12.09 11.34
C HIS A 430 12.60 11.95 9.83
N GLN A 431 12.16 13.04 9.18
CA GLN A 431 11.67 13.01 7.79
C GLN A 431 12.69 12.46 6.77
N LYS A 432 13.98 12.73 6.97
CA LYS A 432 15.03 12.28 6.03
C LYS A 432 15.43 10.81 6.19
N THR A 433 15.31 10.27 7.40
CA THR A 433 15.83 8.94 7.76
C THR A 433 14.71 7.90 7.87
N ALA A 434 13.45 8.33 7.92
CA ALA A 434 12.30 7.44 8.09
C ALA A 434 12.26 6.27 7.09
N ASN A 435 12.57 6.53 5.81
CA ASN A 435 12.48 5.52 4.75
C ASN A 435 13.56 4.43 4.86
N GLY A 436 14.71 4.71 5.50
CA GLY A 436 15.79 3.72 5.69
C GLY A 436 15.80 3.08 7.08
N SER A 437 15.11 3.68 8.05
CA SER A 437 15.12 3.23 9.45
C SER A 437 14.50 1.84 9.66
N MET A 438 13.54 1.43 8.83
CA MET A 438 12.94 0.10 8.94
C MET A 438 13.94 -0.98 8.50
N ASP A 439 14.60 -0.78 7.36
CA ASP A 439 15.62 -1.71 6.85
C ASP A 439 16.86 -1.78 7.73
N PHE A 440 17.22 -0.69 8.42
CA PHE A 440 18.23 -0.72 9.49
C PHE A 440 17.91 -1.82 10.51
N ASN A 441 16.69 -1.83 11.07
CA ASN A 441 16.30 -2.82 12.07
C ASN A 441 16.19 -4.23 11.49
N LEU A 442 15.67 -4.37 10.27
CA LEU A 442 15.50 -5.67 9.63
C LEU A 442 16.85 -6.33 9.36
N VAL A 443 17.82 -5.59 8.80
CA VAL A 443 19.17 -6.12 8.55
C VAL A 443 19.96 -6.31 9.82
N PHE A 444 19.85 -5.38 10.79
CA PHE A 444 20.43 -5.56 12.11
C PHE A 444 19.98 -6.89 12.74
N LEU A 445 18.67 -7.11 12.85
CA LEU A 445 18.11 -8.36 13.40
C LEU A 445 18.52 -9.59 12.57
N LEU A 446 18.62 -9.46 11.24
CA LEU A 446 18.94 -10.58 10.34
C LEU A 446 20.37 -11.09 10.58
N LEU A 447 21.30 -10.18 10.88
CA LEU A 447 22.70 -10.51 11.11
C LEU A 447 22.99 -10.94 12.55
N MET A 448 22.16 -10.57 13.52
CA MET A 448 22.45 -10.84 14.94
C MET A 448 22.36 -12.32 15.35
N GLN A 449 21.53 -13.12 14.68
CA GLN A 449 21.37 -14.59 14.87
C GLN A 449 21.89 -15.15 16.22
N PRO A 450 21.13 -15.00 17.32
CA PRO A 450 21.52 -15.50 18.63
C PRO A 450 21.70 -17.02 18.66
N SER A 451 22.90 -17.46 19.04
CA SER A 451 23.28 -18.86 19.15
C SER A 451 24.29 -19.06 20.29
N VAL A 452 24.26 -20.23 20.92
CA VAL A 452 25.25 -20.63 21.93
C VAL A 452 26.54 -21.04 21.21
N ALA A 453 27.70 -20.79 21.83
CA ALA A 453 29.03 -21.03 21.26
C ALA A 453 29.32 -20.18 20.00
N TYR A 454 28.93 -18.91 20.03
CA TYR A 454 29.27 -17.96 18.98
C TYR A 454 30.78 -17.66 18.97
N SER A 455 31.42 -17.86 17.82
CA SER A 455 32.80 -17.44 17.56
C SER A 455 32.81 -16.30 16.55
N PHE A 456 33.46 -15.19 16.91
CA PHE A 456 33.53 -14.03 16.04
C PHE A 456 34.64 -14.21 14.99
N HIS A 457 34.24 -14.35 13.73
CA HIS A 457 35.15 -14.34 12.60
C HIS A 457 34.87 -13.11 11.73
N LEU A 458 35.73 -12.10 11.85
CA LEU A 458 35.57 -10.82 11.16
C LEU A 458 35.36 -10.97 9.64
N GLY A 459 36.17 -11.81 8.99
CA GLY A 459 36.06 -12.05 7.55
C GLY A 459 34.68 -12.62 7.16
N HIS A 460 34.20 -13.61 7.89
CA HIS A 460 32.90 -14.22 7.61
C HIS A 460 31.75 -13.23 7.83
N SER A 461 31.72 -12.53 8.96
CA SER A 461 30.71 -11.50 9.26
C SER A 461 30.68 -10.39 8.21
N ILE A 462 31.84 -9.90 7.77
CA ILE A 462 31.94 -8.90 6.70
C ILE A 462 31.39 -9.45 5.39
N THR A 463 31.72 -10.68 5.01
CA THR A 463 31.23 -11.26 3.73
C THR A 463 29.71 -11.41 3.70
N ILE A 464 29.09 -11.86 4.79
CA ILE A 464 27.61 -11.94 4.88
C ILE A 464 27.00 -10.54 4.84
N ALA A 465 27.56 -9.59 5.61
CA ALA A 465 27.08 -8.22 5.63
C ALA A 465 27.15 -7.57 4.23
N LEU A 466 28.26 -7.75 3.50
CA LEU A 466 28.42 -7.27 2.13
C LEU A 466 27.41 -7.91 1.18
N ALA A 467 27.16 -9.22 1.30
CA ALA A 467 26.17 -9.90 0.45
C ALA A 467 24.75 -9.34 0.66
N VAL A 468 24.36 -9.11 1.92
CA VAL A 468 23.05 -8.52 2.25
C VAL A 468 22.95 -7.07 1.75
N VAL A 469 23.98 -6.25 1.97
CA VAL A 469 24.01 -4.82 1.60
C VAL A 469 24.17 -4.61 0.09
N ALA A 470 24.75 -5.56 -0.64
CA ALA A 470 24.83 -5.52 -2.10
C ALA A 470 23.45 -5.67 -2.78
N ALA A 471 22.49 -6.35 -2.12
CA ALA A 471 21.16 -6.57 -2.67
C ALA A 471 20.39 -5.28 -3.04
N PRO A 472 20.25 -4.25 -2.16
CA PRO A 472 19.58 -3.01 -2.55
C PRO A 472 20.32 -2.22 -3.64
N LEU A 473 21.66 -2.31 -3.73
CA LEU A 473 22.41 -1.71 -4.84
C LEU A 473 22.08 -2.40 -6.16
N LEU A 474 22.08 -3.73 -6.16
CA LEU A 474 21.75 -4.52 -7.32
C LEU A 474 20.29 -4.28 -7.74
N ALA A 475 19.36 -4.24 -6.78
CA ALA A 475 17.97 -3.88 -7.03
C ALA A 475 17.85 -2.46 -7.59
N LEU A 476 18.60 -1.48 -7.07
CA LEU A 476 18.64 -0.11 -7.60
C LEU A 476 19.05 -0.10 -9.08
N VAL A 477 20.12 -0.83 -9.42
CA VAL A 477 20.58 -0.96 -10.81
C VAL A 477 19.50 -1.62 -11.67
N ALA A 478 18.88 -2.70 -11.19
CA ALA A 478 17.80 -3.39 -11.88
C ALA A 478 16.59 -2.46 -12.14
N TYR A 479 16.17 -1.67 -11.15
CA TYR A 479 15.07 -0.70 -11.29
C TYR A 479 15.38 0.45 -12.26
N ARG A 480 16.67 0.71 -12.53
CA ARG A 480 17.10 1.75 -13.48
C ARG A 480 17.32 1.22 -14.90
N LEU A 481 17.84 0.00 -15.05
CA LEU A 481 18.22 -0.55 -16.35
C LEU A 481 17.11 -1.42 -16.96
N ILE A 482 16.43 -2.25 -16.17
CA ILE A 482 15.43 -3.20 -16.66
C ILE A 482 14.03 -2.62 -16.45
N TYR A 483 13.47 -2.05 -17.52
CA TYR A 483 12.18 -1.35 -17.53
C TYR A 483 12.08 -0.27 -16.43
N PRO A 484 12.70 0.91 -16.64
CA PRO A 484 12.75 1.96 -15.64
C PRO A 484 11.36 2.41 -15.21
N THR A 485 11.02 2.15 -13.94
CA THR A 485 9.74 2.54 -13.35
C THR A 485 9.83 3.99 -12.89
N SER A 486 9.50 4.93 -13.78
CA SER A 486 9.38 6.35 -13.44
C SER A 486 7.91 6.77 -13.34
N LEU A 487 7.61 7.66 -12.37
CA LEU A 487 6.29 8.27 -12.24
C LEU A 487 5.86 8.99 -13.54
N LYS A 488 6.82 9.61 -14.24
CA LYS A 488 6.59 10.26 -15.54
C LYS A 488 6.19 9.28 -16.64
N ALA A 489 6.86 8.13 -16.75
CA ALA A 489 6.48 7.10 -17.72
C ALA A 489 5.11 6.48 -17.41
N ARG A 490 4.80 6.26 -16.12
CA ARG A 490 3.47 5.81 -15.68
C ARG A 490 2.39 6.83 -16.04
N TYR A 491 2.65 8.12 -15.84
CA TYR A 491 1.76 9.22 -16.25
C TYR A 491 1.47 9.17 -17.75
N GLN A 492 2.51 9.11 -18.59
CA GLN A 492 2.37 9.07 -20.05
C GLN A 492 1.61 7.82 -20.53
N THR A 493 1.93 6.65 -19.97
CA THR A 493 1.25 5.39 -20.33
C THR A 493 -0.23 5.44 -19.96
N LEU A 494 -0.55 5.96 -18.77
CA LEU A 494 -1.94 6.08 -18.32
C LEU A 494 -2.71 7.10 -19.14
N LEU A 495 -2.10 8.23 -19.51
CA LEU A 495 -2.68 9.23 -20.40
C LEU A 495 -2.99 8.60 -21.77
N GLN A 496 -2.04 7.91 -22.39
CA GLN A 496 -2.24 7.23 -23.67
C GLN A 496 -3.37 6.19 -23.60
N THR A 497 -3.40 5.37 -22.54
CA THR A 497 -4.47 4.36 -22.35
C THR A 497 -5.84 5.02 -22.18
N LEU A 498 -5.88 6.24 -21.62
CA LEU A 498 -7.11 7.00 -21.45
C LEU A 498 -7.57 7.62 -22.78
N THR A 499 -6.66 8.15 -23.59
CA THR A 499 -6.95 8.62 -24.95
C THR A 499 -7.50 7.47 -25.82
N GLU A 500 -6.82 6.32 -25.85
CA GLU A 500 -7.27 5.12 -26.57
C GLU A 500 -8.66 4.63 -26.11
N GLU A 501 -8.97 4.75 -24.82
CA GLU A 501 -10.29 4.36 -24.29
C GLU A 501 -11.40 5.34 -24.70
N ILE A 502 -11.09 6.64 -24.79
CA ILE A 502 -12.02 7.65 -25.29
C ILE A 502 -12.33 7.38 -26.76
N ASP A 503 -11.32 7.09 -27.59
CA ASP A 503 -11.51 6.82 -29.02
C ASP A 503 -12.36 5.56 -29.25
N GLN A 504 -12.17 4.51 -28.44
CA GLN A 504 -12.97 3.29 -28.52
C GLN A 504 -14.44 3.48 -28.12
N LEU A 505 -14.77 4.51 -27.32
CA LEU A 505 -16.17 4.84 -27.02
C LEU A 505 -16.92 5.30 -28.27
N ASP A 506 -16.23 5.81 -29.30
CA ASP A 506 -16.89 6.24 -30.54
C ASP A 506 -17.31 5.07 -31.44
N THR A 507 -16.68 3.91 -31.31
CA THR A 507 -16.85 2.79 -32.25
C THR A 507 -17.72 1.66 -31.74
N GLU A 508 -17.84 1.48 -30.42
CA GLU A 508 -18.49 0.30 -29.83
C GLU A 508 -19.85 0.63 -29.20
N LYS A 509 -20.92 -0.07 -29.62
CA LYS A 509 -22.19 -0.08 -28.88
C LYS A 509 -22.04 -0.94 -27.63
N LEU A 510 -22.20 -0.32 -26.46
CA LEU A 510 -22.03 -0.98 -25.17
C LEU A 510 -23.36 -1.44 -24.59
N THR A 511 -23.39 -2.63 -24.00
CA THR A 511 -24.50 -3.03 -23.12
C THR A 511 -24.49 -2.17 -21.85
N GLU A 512 -25.63 -1.97 -21.20
CA GLU A 512 -25.75 -1.16 -19.97
C GLU A 512 -24.75 -1.56 -18.86
N SER A 513 -24.47 -2.87 -18.72
CA SER A 513 -23.49 -3.39 -17.78
C SER A 513 -22.05 -3.02 -18.15
N GLN A 514 -21.71 -3.06 -19.44
CA GLN A 514 -20.39 -2.69 -19.97
C GLN A 514 -20.17 -1.18 -19.86
N TYR A 515 -21.18 -0.38 -20.19
CA TYR A 515 -21.18 1.07 -20.03
C TYR A 515 -20.84 1.48 -18.59
N LYS A 516 -21.58 0.93 -17.60
CA LYS A 516 -21.35 1.21 -16.18
C LYS A 516 -19.93 0.84 -15.73
N ARG A 517 -19.41 -0.30 -16.21
CA ARG A 517 -18.04 -0.75 -15.91
C ARG A 517 -16.98 0.16 -16.53
N ARG A 518 -17.16 0.55 -17.80
CA ARG A 518 -16.22 1.42 -18.53
C ARG A 518 -16.17 2.81 -17.93
N LYS A 519 -17.33 3.39 -17.62
CA LYS A 519 -17.46 4.66 -16.89
C LYS A 519 -16.74 4.65 -15.54
N ALA A 520 -16.94 3.60 -14.73
CA ALA A 520 -16.26 3.48 -13.44
C ALA A 520 -14.74 3.39 -13.59
N ARG A 521 -14.24 2.65 -14.60
CA ARG A 521 -12.81 2.57 -14.91
C ARG A 521 -12.25 3.91 -15.39
N PHE A 522 -12.99 4.62 -16.24
CA PHE A 522 -12.61 5.93 -16.77
C PHE A 522 -12.37 6.94 -15.65
N TYR A 523 -13.35 7.16 -14.76
CA TYR A 523 -13.17 8.09 -13.63
C TYR A 523 -12.04 7.68 -12.70
N HIS A 524 -11.87 6.39 -12.43
CA HIS A 524 -10.77 5.91 -11.61
C HIS A 524 -9.40 6.18 -12.28
N ARG A 525 -9.28 6.07 -13.61
CA ARG A 525 -8.05 6.43 -14.34
C ARG A 525 -7.79 7.92 -14.31
N VAL A 526 -8.81 8.78 -14.49
CA VAL A 526 -8.67 10.25 -14.37
C VAL A 526 -8.19 10.64 -12.96
N ILE A 527 -8.79 10.06 -11.92
CA ILE A 527 -8.37 10.28 -10.52
C ILE A 527 -6.92 9.84 -10.32
N LYS A 528 -6.55 8.65 -10.78
CA LYS A 528 -5.17 8.13 -10.66
C LYS A 528 -4.16 8.99 -11.43
N LEU A 529 -4.53 9.48 -12.61
CA LEU A 529 -3.71 10.39 -13.40
C LEU A 529 -3.49 11.72 -12.68
N THR A 530 -4.54 12.26 -12.06
CA THR A 530 -4.49 13.47 -11.23
C THR A 530 -3.56 13.28 -10.03
N GLN A 531 -3.66 12.14 -9.32
CA GLN A 531 -2.77 11.81 -8.20
C GLN A 531 -1.29 11.75 -8.63
N ILE A 532 -1.00 11.16 -9.80
CA ILE A 532 0.37 11.10 -10.33
C ILE A 532 0.84 12.52 -10.74
N SER A 533 -0.03 13.32 -11.35
CA SER A 533 0.25 14.70 -11.73
C SER A 533 0.63 15.56 -10.51
N ASP A 534 -0.11 15.41 -9.40
CA ASP A 534 0.18 16.08 -8.13
C ASP A 534 1.52 15.66 -7.54
N LYS A 535 1.84 14.35 -7.57
CA LYS A 535 3.15 13.84 -7.12
C LYS A 535 4.31 14.36 -7.97
N LEU A 536 4.07 14.63 -9.25
CA LEU A 536 5.07 15.20 -10.16
C LEU A 536 5.19 16.73 -10.03
N GLY A 537 4.30 17.39 -9.28
CA GLY A 537 4.28 18.85 -9.15
C GLY A 537 3.87 19.58 -10.43
N LEU A 538 3.13 18.92 -11.33
CA LEU A 538 2.63 19.54 -12.55
C LEU A 538 1.50 20.51 -12.20
N LYS A 539 1.72 21.81 -12.46
CA LYS A 539 0.77 22.88 -12.13
C LYS A 539 -0.41 22.95 -13.11
N GLU A 540 -0.17 22.68 -14.38
CA GLU A 540 -1.18 22.72 -15.44
C GLU A 540 -1.84 21.34 -15.57
N LYS A 541 -3.14 21.28 -15.23
CA LYS A 541 -3.97 20.07 -15.33
C LYS A 541 -4.93 20.12 -16.52
N ASP A 542 -4.75 21.08 -17.42
CA ASP A 542 -5.67 21.37 -18.51
C ASP A 542 -5.86 20.17 -19.43
N SER A 543 -4.77 19.45 -19.74
CA SER A 543 -4.86 18.21 -20.52
C SER A 543 -5.71 17.13 -19.85
N ILE A 544 -5.61 16.95 -18.52
CA ILE A 544 -6.42 15.97 -17.78
C ILE A 544 -7.90 16.38 -17.82
N ILE A 545 -8.17 17.68 -17.68
CA ILE A 545 -9.51 18.25 -17.72
C ILE A 545 -10.12 18.10 -19.11
N GLU A 546 -9.36 18.39 -20.16
CA GLU A 546 -9.81 18.22 -21.55
C GLU A 546 -10.20 16.77 -21.83
N HIS A 547 -9.38 15.81 -21.40
CA HIS A 547 -9.70 14.39 -21.51
C HIS A 547 -10.92 13.99 -20.67
N LEU A 548 -11.08 14.54 -19.46
CA LEU A 548 -12.25 14.31 -18.62
C LEU A 548 -13.53 14.82 -19.29
N LEU A 549 -13.52 16.05 -19.80
CA LEU A 549 -14.65 16.67 -20.50
C LEU A 549 -15.00 15.92 -21.79
N THR A 550 -13.98 15.57 -22.59
CA THR A 550 -14.16 14.83 -23.84
C THR A 550 -14.73 13.45 -23.57
N GLY A 551 -14.13 12.69 -22.65
CA GLY A 551 -14.62 11.36 -22.29
C GLY A 551 -16.03 11.40 -21.69
N GLN A 552 -16.37 12.42 -20.91
CA GLN A 552 -17.73 12.61 -20.40
C GLN A 552 -18.74 12.86 -21.53
N LYS A 553 -18.42 13.74 -22.49
CA LYS A 553 -19.27 13.97 -23.68
C LYS A 553 -19.52 12.67 -24.45
N ARG A 554 -18.48 11.86 -24.67
CA ARG A 554 -18.62 10.54 -25.33
C ARG A 554 -19.42 9.54 -24.52
N LEU A 555 -19.29 9.54 -23.20
CA LEU A 555 -20.11 8.70 -22.32
C LEU A 555 -21.59 9.12 -22.31
N ASN A 556 -21.91 10.38 -22.63
CA ASN A 556 -23.31 10.81 -22.76
C ASN A 556 -23.93 10.37 -24.09
N SER A 557 -23.13 10.21 -25.16
CA SER A 557 -23.62 9.77 -26.47
C SER A 557 -23.75 8.25 -26.62
N THR A 558 -23.02 7.46 -25.80
CA THR A 558 -22.96 5.99 -25.93
C THR A 558 -23.96 5.21 -25.09
N GLY A 559 -24.58 5.80 -24.07
CA GLY A 559 -25.47 5.07 -23.15
C GLY A 559 -26.53 5.94 -22.52
#